data_AF-A0A8J4YC51-F1
#
_entry.id   AF-A0A8J4YC51-F1
#
_cell.length_a   1.000
_cell.length_b   1.000
_cell.length_c   1.000
_cell.angle_alpha   90.00
_cell.angle_beta   90.00
_cell.angle_gamma   90.00
#
_symmetry.space_group_name_H-M   'P 1'
#
loop_
_entity.id
_entity.type
_entity.pdbx_description
1 polymer ?
#
loop_
_entity_poly.entity_id
_entity_poly.type
_entity_poly.pdbx_seq_one_letter_code
_entity_poly.pdbx_strand_id
1 'polypeptide(L)'
;MDYWERLRHLRLYSLQRRRERYLVIYVWKTLETLVPDVGLQINHHPRKGRLCYIRRTQATTQRVATVVHNSFTRNGARLFNAVPKAIRELTGVSTDSFKHQLDKWLASVPDEPPTPGYPSTGSNSLACHHTTREAELPGHSGGPP
;
A
#
# COMPACT_ATOMS: atom_id res chain seq x y z
N MET A 1 15.42 1.67 -27.38
CA MET A 1 15.26 2.24 -26.03
C MET A 1 13.78 2.38 -25.72
N ASP A 2 13.24 1.34 -25.08
CA ASP A 2 11.87 1.24 -24.58
C ASP A 2 11.62 2.30 -23.48
N TYR A 3 10.36 2.70 -23.25
CA TYR A 3 9.94 3.57 -22.15
C TYR A 3 10.49 3.11 -20.78
N TRP A 4 10.40 1.81 -20.47
CA TRP A 4 10.88 1.27 -19.18
C TRP A 4 12.41 1.34 -19.07
N GLU A 5 13.13 1.14 -20.18
CA GLU A 5 14.59 1.29 -20.22
C GLU A 5 15.03 2.74 -19.99
N ARG A 6 14.26 3.72 -20.49
CA ARG A 6 14.52 5.15 -20.23
C ARG A 6 14.38 5.46 -18.75
N LEU A 7 13.32 4.97 -18.11
CA LEU A 7 13.12 5.13 -16.66
C LEU A 7 14.28 4.55 -15.86
N ARG A 8 14.73 3.34 -16.22
CA ARG A 8 15.86 2.66 -15.57
C ARG A 8 17.17 3.44 -15.72
N HIS A 9 17.47 3.94 -16.92
CA HIS A 9 18.66 4.76 -17.15
C HIS A 9 18.65 6.07 -16.35
N LEU A 10 17.47 6.70 -16.22
CA LEU A 10 17.31 7.92 -15.43
C LEU A 10 17.21 7.66 -13.92
N ARG A 11 17.21 6.39 -13.48
CA ARG A 11 16.95 5.97 -12.09
C ARG A 11 15.64 6.56 -11.54
N LEU A 12 14.62 6.61 -12.40
CA LEU A 12 13.32 7.17 -12.11
C LEU A 12 12.27 6.07 -12.01
N TYR A 13 11.45 6.12 -10.97
CA TYR A 13 10.23 5.32 -10.92
C TYR A 13 9.16 5.88 -11.86
N SER A 14 8.25 5.02 -12.32
CA SER A 14 7.02 5.42 -13.00
C SER A 14 6.12 6.26 -12.08
N LEU A 15 5.17 6.99 -12.67
CA LEU A 15 4.20 7.77 -11.89
C LEU A 15 3.36 6.87 -10.96
N GLN A 16 2.99 5.68 -11.43
CA GLN A 16 2.26 4.71 -10.61
C GLN A 16 3.08 4.29 -9.40
N ARG A 17 4.33 3.88 -9.59
CA ARG A 17 5.21 3.43 -8.51
C ARG A 17 5.53 4.55 -7.51
N ARG A 18 5.73 5.79 -7.98
CA ARG A 18 5.88 6.96 -7.09
C ARG A 18 4.65 7.22 -6.24
N ARG A 19 3.45 7.12 -6.83
CA ARG A 19 2.19 7.27 -6.10
C ARG A 19 2.02 6.19 -5.04
N GLU A 20 2.28 4.93 -5.39
CA GLU A 20 2.20 3.82 -4.46
C GLU A 20 3.22 3.95 -3.31
N ARG A 21 4.47 4.32 -3.64
CA ARG A 21 5.50 4.64 -2.65
C ARG A 21 5.05 5.73 -1.67
N TYR A 22 4.47 6.82 -2.18
CA TYR A 22 3.94 7.90 -1.34
C TYR A 22 2.87 7.40 -0.38
N LEU A 23 1.91 6.60 -0.87
CA LEU A 23 0.84 6.04 -0.04
C LEU A 23 1.40 5.16 1.08
N VAL A 24 2.38 4.29 0.79
CA VAL A 24 3.05 3.46 1.81
C VAL A 24 3.75 4.31 2.87
N ILE A 25 4.50 5.34 2.46
CA ILE A 25 5.18 6.25 3.39
C ILE A 25 4.18 7.01 4.25
N TYR A 26 3.10 7.50 3.65
CA TYR A 26 2.09 8.24 4.40
C TYR A 26 1.42 7.35 5.45
N VAL A 27 1.02 6.12 5.08
CA VAL A 27 0.48 5.15 6.04
C VAL A 27 1.46 4.92 7.17
N TRP A 28 2.73 4.63 6.88
CA TRP A 28 3.75 4.43 7.90
C TRP A 28 3.87 5.65 8.84
N LYS A 29 3.91 6.87 8.30
CA LYS A 29 3.94 8.10 9.10
C LYS A 29 2.71 8.26 10.00
N THR A 30 1.52 7.89 9.52
CA THR A 30 0.31 7.86 10.34
C THR A 30 0.45 6.87 11.48
N LEU A 31 1.02 5.68 11.23
CA LEU A 31 1.22 4.66 12.29
C LEU A 31 2.26 5.10 13.33
N GLU A 32 3.28 5.86 12.93
CA GLU A 32 4.27 6.46 13.82
C GLU A 32 3.79 7.78 14.46
N THR A 33 2.51 8.16 14.26
CA THR A 33 1.90 9.40 14.82
C THR A 33 2.58 10.70 14.39
N LEU A 34 3.29 10.70 13.25
CA LEU A 34 4.01 11.86 12.72
C LEU A 34 3.13 12.80 11.86
N VAL A 35 1.93 12.34 11.50
CA VAL A 35 0.97 13.00 10.59
C VAL A 35 -0.44 12.72 11.15
N PRO A 36 -1.44 13.58 10.89
CA PRO A 36 -2.80 13.35 11.35
C PRO A 36 -3.35 11.97 11.01
N ASP A 37 -4.10 11.39 11.95
CA ASP A 37 -4.77 10.12 11.71
C ASP A 37 -5.91 10.29 10.68
N VAL A 38 -5.90 9.41 9.70
CA VAL A 38 -6.87 9.35 8.59
C VAL A 38 -7.87 8.19 8.77
N GLY A 39 -7.95 7.64 9.99
CA GLY A 39 -8.84 6.54 10.35
C GLY A 39 -8.28 5.17 9.96
N LEU A 40 -6.96 5.00 9.98
CA LEU A 40 -6.31 3.72 9.72
C LEU A 40 -6.28 2.89 10.99
N GLN A 41 -6.69 1.62 10.90
CA GLN A 41 -6.64 0.70 12.02
C GLN A 41 -5.55 -0.34 11.80
N ILE A 42 -4.78 -0.62 12.85
CA ILE A 42 -3.65 -1.55 12.81
C ILE A 42 -4.05 -2.87 13.48
N ASN A 43 -3.58 -3.98 12.94
CA ASN A 43 -3.62 -5.29 13.55
C ASN A 43 -2.19 -5.86 13.60
N HIS A 44 -1.80 -6.47 14.72
CA HIS A 44 -0.53 -7.14 14.86
C HIS A 44 -0.73 -8.66 14.82
N HIS A 45 -0.30 -9.30 13.74
CA HIS A 45 -0.43 -10.74 13.58
C HIS A 45 0.91 -11.44 13.88
N PRO A 46 0.95 -12.51 14.70
CA PRO A 46 2.22 -13.14 15.13
C PRO A 46 3.13 -13.56 13.97
N ARG A 47 2.55 -14.20 12.94
CA ARG A 47 3.31 -14.58 11.72
C ARG A 47 3.56 -13.41 10.76
N LYS A 48 2.53 -12.62 10.42
CA LYS A 48 2.58 -11.61 9.35
C LYS A 48 3.10 -10.23 9.79
N GLY A 49 3.21 -9.98 11.07
CA GLY A 49 3.62 -8.69 11.65
C GLY A 49 2.52 -7.63 11.64
N ARG A 50 2.94 -6.37 11.64
CA ARG A 50 2.08 -5.16 11.61
C ARG A 50 1.33 -5.01 10.30
N LEU A 51 0.01 -5.12 10.29
CA LEU A 51 -0.87 -4.97 9.13
C LEU A 51 -1.90 -3.86 9.36
N CYS A 52 -2.37 -3.23 8.29
CA CYS A 52 -3.53 -2.34 8.31
C CYS A 52 -4.81 -3.14 8.05
N TYR A 53 -5.87 -2.81 8.78
CA TYR A 53 -7.20 -3.32 8.49
C TYR A 53 -7.74 -2.74 7.18
N ILE A 54 -8.39 -3.57 6.38
CA ILE A 54 -9.09 -3.14 5.17
C ILE A 54 -10.58 -3.35 5.41
N ARG A 55 -11.32 -2.25 5.59
CA ARG A 55 -12.77 -2.33 5.75
C ARG A 55 -13.39 -2.91 4.48
N ARG A 56 -14.22 -3.94 4.63
CA ARG A 56 -15.12 -4.36 3.54
C ARG A 56 -16.08 -3.23 3.23
N THR A 57 -16.31 -3.02 1.93
CA THR A 57 -17.26 -2.01 1.47
C THR A 57 -18.67 -2.51 1.73
N GLN A 58 -19.47 -1.72 2.44
CA GLN A 58 -20.92 -1.93 2.61
C GLN A 58 -21.72 -1.09 1.60
N ALA A 59 -21.07 -0.68 0.50
CA ALA A 59 -21.68 0.18 -0.49
C ALA A 59 -22.83 -0.53 -1.21
N THR A 60 -24.02 0.06 -1.12
CA THR A 60 -25.21 -0.44 -1.83
C THR A 60 -25.18 -0.11 -3.32
N THR A 61 -24.40 0.90 -3.74
CA THR A 61 -24.31 1.33 -5.15
C THR A 61 -22.90 1.22 -5.70
N GLN A 62 -22.79 0.96 -7.01
CA GLN A 62 -21.50 0.86 -7.69
C GLN A 62 -20.69 2.16 -7.63
N ARG A 63 -21.37 3.32 -7.68
CA ARG A 63 -20.71 4.62 -7.55
C ARG A 63 -20.00 4.76 -6.20
N VAL A 64 -20.69 4.42 -5.11
CA VAL A 64 -20.11 4.47 -3.76
C VAL A 64 -19.00 3.43 -3.62
N ALA A 65 -19.20 2.22 -4.16
CA ALA A 65 -18.17 1.18 -4.16
C ALA A 65 -16.88 1.64 -4.86
N THR A 66 -17.00 2.35 -5.99
CA THR A 66 -15.87 2.94 -6.72
C THR A 66 -15.17 4.04 -5.92
N VAL A 67 -15.92 4.93 -5.25
CA VAL A 67 -15.32 5.97 -4.40
C VAL A 67 -14.56 5.34 -3.23
N VAL A 68 -15.14 4.33 -2.57
CA VAL A 68 -14.48 3.58 -1.50
C VAL A 68 -13.29 2.78 -2.03
N HIS A 69 -13.37 2.22 -3.23
CA HIS A 69 -12.25 1.55 -3.87
C HIS A 69 -11.06 2.48 -4.11
N ASN A 70 -11.34 3.71 -4.52
CA ASN A 70 -10.32 4.72 -4.82
C ASN A 70 -9.90 5.55 -3.59
N SER A 71 -10.46 5.27 -2.41
CA SER A 71 -10.14 6.04 -1.20
C SER A 71 -8.69 5.82 -0.76
N PHE A 72 -8.16 6.83 -0.07
CA PHE A 72 -6.82 6.76 0.51
C PHE A 72 -6.70 5.61 1.51
N THR A 73 -7.64 5.48 2.44
CA THR A 73 -7.57 4.48 3.52
C THR A 73 -7.53 3.06 2.98
N ARG A 74 -8.34 2.75 1.96
CA ARG A 74 -8.37 1.42 1.35
C ARG A 74 -7.09 1.13 0.57
N ASN A 75 -6.66 2.04 -0.30
CA ASN A 75 -5.48 1.83 -1.13
C ASN A 75 -4.19 1.86 -0.32
N GLY A 76 -4.07 2.80 0.62
CA GLY A 76 -2.96 2.88 1.57
C GLY A 76 -2.82 1.58 2.37
N ALA A 77 -3.90 1.08 2.97
CA ALA A 77 -3.87 -0.16 3.72
C ALA A 77 -3.48 -1.37 2.85
N ARG A 78 -4.01 -1.48 1.62
CA ARG A 78 -3.66 -2.56 0.67
C ARG A 78 -2.19 -2.53 0.29
N LEU A 79 -1.68 -1.34 -0.07
CA LEU A 79 -0.29 -1.17 -0.47
C LEU A 79 0.66 -1.43 0.71
N PHE A 80 0.36 -0.88 1.88
CA PHE A 80 1.15 -1.13 3.08
C PHE A 80 1.22 -2.62 3.37
N ASN A 81 0.08 -3.33 3.38
CA ASN A 81 0.04 -4.78 3.62
C ASN A 81 0.80 -5.63 2.60
N ALA A 82 1.02 -5.12 1.39
CA ALA A 82 1.83 -5.79 0.36
C ALA A 82 3.34 -5.63 0.59
N VAL A 83 3.76 -4.67 1.41
CA VAL A 83 5.18 -4.47 1.76
C VAL A 83 5.68 -5.64 2.63
N PRO A 84 6.95 -6.07 2.50
CA PRO A 84 7.55 -7.09 3.35
C PRO A 84 7.42 -6.78 4.84
N LYS A 85 7.21 -7.83 5.64
CA LYS A 85 7.10 -7.75 7.10
C LYS A 85 8.25 -6.95 7.73
N ALA A 86 9.48 -7.23 7.31
CA ALA A 86 10.69 -6.58 7.82
C ALA A 86 10.68 -5.05 7.67
N ILE A 87 10.05 -4.51 6.63
CA ILE A 87 9.92 -3.07 6.41
C ILE A 87 8.71 -2.52 7.16
N ARG A 88 7.58 -3.25 7.14
CA ARG A 88 6.38 -2.86 7.88
C ARG A 88 6.60 -2.77 9.38
N GLU A 89 7.49 -3.55 9.95
CA GLU A 89 7.78 -3.56 11.40
C GLU A 89 8.81 -2.52 11.84
N LEU A 90 9.39 -1.74 10.92
CA LEU A 90 10.25 -0.63 11.29
C LEU A 90 9.44 0.43 12.05
N THR A 91 9.73 0.58 13.34
CA THR A 91 9.10 1.55 14.26
C THR A 91 10.18 2.36 14.96
N GLY A 92 9.92 3.63 15.27
CA GLY A 92 10.88 4.49 15.98
C GLY A 92 12.15 4.83 15.18
N VAL A 93 12.17 4.56 13.89
CA VAL A 93 13.27 4.93 12.98
C VAL A 93 13.00 6.29 12.34
N SER A 94 14.05 6.97 11.86
CA SER A 94 13.87 8.21 11.09
C SER A 94 13.09 7.94 9.79
N THR A 95 12.33 8.96 9.35
CA THR A 95 11.58 8.88 8.07
C THR A 95 12.50 8.53 6.90
N ASP A 96 13.75 9.01 6.90
CA ASP A 96 14.69 8.74 5.81
C ASP A 96 15.25 7.31 5.85
N SER A 97 15.46 6.74 7.04
CA SER A 97 15.81 5.32 7.17
C SER A 97 14.71 4.42 6.62
N PHE A 98 13.44 4.72 6.94
CA PHE A 98 12.31 4.00 6.38
C PHE A 98 12.24 4.13 4.85
N LYS A 99 12.37 5.35 4.31
CA LYS A 99 12.39 5.59 2.86
C LYS A 99 13.50 4.80 2.15
N HIS A 100 14.69 4.73 2.75
CA HIS A 100 15.83 4.02 2.18
C HIS A 100 15.55 2.51 2.09
N GLN A 101 15.03 1.90 3.17
CA GLN A 101 14.69 0.49 3.17
C GLN A 101 13.55 0.16 2.20
N LEU A 102 12.55 1.04 2.11
CA LEU A 102 11.48 0.93 1.13
C LEU A 102 12.05 0.96 -0.29
N ASP A 103 12.92 1.91 -0.61
CA ASP A 103 13.53 2.02 -1.94
C ASP A 103 14.38 0.81 -2.32
N LYS A 104 15.13 0.27 -1.36
CA LYS A 104 15.92 -0.95 -1.58
C LYS A 104 15.02 -2.12 -2.01
N TRP A 105 13.84 -2.26 -1.40
CA TRP A 105 12.86 -3.26 -1.82
C TRP A 105 12.19 -2.90 -3.15
N LEU A 106 11.78 -1.65 -3.35
CA LEU A 106 11.13 -1.22 -4.60
C LEU A 106 12.04 -1.42 -5.82
N ALA A 107 13.36 -1.28 -5.66
CA ALA A 107 14.33 -1.57 -6.71
C ALA A 107 14.35 -3.04 -7.16
N SER A 108 13.87 -3.97 -6.32
CA SER A 108 13.73 -5.39 -6.65
C SER A 108 12.41 -5.74 -7.34
N VAL A 109 11.42 -4.83 -7.31
CA VAL A 109 10.10 -5.04 -7.91
C VAL A 109 10.09 -4.46 -9.33
N PRO A 110 9.71 -5.24 -10.36
CA PRO A 110 9.55 -4.72 -11.72
C PRO A 110 8.62 -3.49 -11.75
N ASP A 111 9.00 -2.44 -12.46
CA ASP A 111 8.20 -1.22 -12.64
C ASP A 111 7.91 -0.99 -14.13
N GLU A 112 6.91 -1.73 -14.61
CA GLU A 112 6.54 -1.84 -16.03
C GLU A 112 5.05 -1.50 -16.17
N PRO A 113 4.64 -0.24 -15.94
CA PRO A 113 3.25 0.15 -16.09
C PRO A 113 2.83 0.07 -17.57
N PRO A 114 1.55 -0.26 -17.84
CA PRO A 114 1.02 -0.20 -19.19
C PRO A 114 1.02 1.26 -19.67
N THR A 115 1.63 1.51 -20.81
CA THR A 115 1.64 2.84 -21.45
C THR A 115 1.24 2.72 -22.91
N PRO A 116 0.75 3.78 -23.57
CA PRO A 116 0.39 3.72 -24.99
C PRO A 116 1.58 3.22 -25.82
N GLY A 117 1.39 2.08 -26.51
CA GLY A 117 2.44 1.42 -27.30
C GLY A 117 3.28 0.36 -26.55
N TYR A 118 3.12 0.23 -25.23
CA TYR A 118 3.82 -0.76 -24.40
C TYR A 118 2.81 -1.48 -23.48
N PRO A 119 2.17 -2.56 -23.96
CA PRO A 119 1.28 -3.36 -23.13
C PRO A 119 2.08 -4.09 -22.05
N SER A 120 1.67 -4.00 -20.78
CA SER A 120 2.29 -4.80 -19.72
C SER A 120 1.70 -6.21 -19.69
N THR A 121 2.53 -7.22 -19.41
CA THR A 121 2.10 -8.63 -19.32
C THR A 121 1.36 -8.93 -18.00
N GLY A 122 1.46 -8.05 -17.01
CA GLY A 122 0.83 -8.21 -15.69
C GLY A 122 0.50 -6.89 -15.00
N SER A 123 -0.08 -6.98 -13.81
CA SER A 123 -0.39 -5.80 -12.99
C SER A 123 0.89 -5.21 -12.39
N ASN A 124 1.12 -3.91 -12.62
CA ASN A 124 2.26 -3.19 -12.06
C ASN A 124 2.07 -2.78 -10.58
N SER A 125 0.88 -2.97 -10.02
CA SER A 125 0.55 -2.50 -8.68
C SER A 125 1.10 -3.40 -7.58
N LEU A 126 1.76 -2.83 -6.56
CA LEU A 126 2.25 -3.58 -5.39
C LEU A 126 1.14 -4.40 -4.73
N ALA A 127 -0.09 -3.88 -4.71
CA ALA A 127 -1.24 -4.54 -4.09
C ALA A 127 -1.68 -5.83 -4.79
N CYS A 128 -1.21 -6.07 -6.02
CA CYS A 128 -1.51 -7.29 -6.80
C CYS A 128 -0.47 -8.39 -6.59
N HIS A 129 0.75 -8.06 -6.17
CA HIS A 129 1.85 -9.02 -6.01
C HIS A 129 1.75 -9.86 -4.72
N HIS A 130 0.85 -9.52 -3.78
CA HIS A 130 0.65 -10.28 -2.54
C HIS A 130 -0.83 -10.45 -2.17
N THR A 131 -1.32 -11.70 -2.24
CA THR A 131 -2.66 -12.11 -1.81
C THR A 131 -2.76 -12.16 -0.28
N THR A 132 -2.76 -11.01 0.39
CA THR A 132 -3.14 -10.96 1.80
C THR A 132 -4.67 -10.94 1.86
N ARG A 133 -5.28 -12.11 2.11
CA ARG A 133 -6.71 -12.22 2.46
C ARG A 133 -7.05 -11.17 3.52
N GLU A 134 -8.05 -10.36 3.23
CA GLU A 134 -8.58 -9.27 4.05
C GLU A 134 -8.63 -9.73 5.51
N ALA A 135 -7.76 -9.19 6.37
CA ALA A 135 -7.90 -9.40 7.80
C ALA A 135 -9.21 -8.71 8.19
N GLU A 136 -10.19 -9.44 8.73
CA GLU A 136 -11.48 -8.95 9.21
C GLU A 136 -11.32 -8.26 10.59
N LEU A 137 -12.08 -7.19 10.86
CA LEU A 137 -12.19 -6.64 12.21
C LEU A 137 -13.05 -7.63 13.00
N PRO A 138 -12.69 -7.96 14.25
CA PRO A 138 -13.67 -8.57 15.14
C PRO A 138 -14.86 -7.61 15.25
N GLY A 139 -16.04 -8.08 14.85
CA GLY A 139 -17.26 -7.31 14.92
C GLY A 139 -17.48 -6.79 16.34
N HIS A 140 -17.88 -5.52 16.46
CA HIS A 140 -18.41 -5.01 17.71
C HIS A 140 -19.74 -5.71 17.98
N SER A 141 -19.69 -6.83 18.70
CA SER A 141 -20.85 -7.40 19.39
C SER A 141 -21.04 -6.60 20.68
N GLY A 142 -21.98 -5.66 20.67
CA GLY A 142 -22.32 -4.91 21.87
C GLY A 142 -23.24 -3.72 21.62
N GLY A 143 -24.55 -3.95 21.74
CA GLY A 143 -25.57 -2.93 21.99
C GLY A 143 -26.75 -3.59 22.73
N PRO A 144 -27.30 -2.98 23.80
CA PRO A 144 -27.75 -3.66 25.02
C PRO A 144 -29.30 -3.88 25.06
N PRO A 145 -29.89 -4.39 26.17
CA PRO A 145 -31.04 -5.31 26.20
C PRO A 145 -32.41 -4.73 25.84
#